data_AF-A0A940WHB9-F1
#
_entry.id   AF-A0A940WHB9-F1
#
_cell.length_a   1.000
_cell.length_b   1.000
_cell.length_c   1.000
_cell.angle_alpha   90.00
_cell.angle_beta   90.00
_cell.angle_gamma   90.00
#
_symmetry.space_group_name_H-M   'P 1'
#
loop_
_entity.id
_entity.type
_entity.pdbx_description
1 polymer ?
#
loop_
_entity_poly.entity_id
_entity_poly.type
_entity_poly.pdbx_seq_one_letter_code
_entity_poly.pdbx_strand_id
1 'polypeptide(L)'
;MRKVYAVIAGVLLAAAVAQMYFAAVGAFDKPQDDGSFALHSMTGMLIIPVLSLLATAAAAAARAPGPLIGRSLLPLGLVIVQVLIVVLGRAFDDDSGNSTPLSLAILGLHALNGMAVIGVSAAVFQRARKLAMSGDPGREDGPATQARPDGPAVPAS
;
A
#
# COMPACT_ATOMS: atom_id res chain seq x y z
N MET A 1 10.67 13.52 9.04
CA MET A 1 9.55 12.56 9.06
C MET A 1 8.92 12.28 7.70
N ARG A 2 8.71 13.25 6.80
CA ARG A 2 8.08 13.00 5.47
C ARG A 2 8.82 11.96 4.61
N LYS A 3 10.16 12.03 4.54
CA LYS A 3 11.00 11.03 3.85
C LYS A 3 10.86 9.63 4.48
N VAL A 4 10.88 9.53 5.80
CA VAL A 4 10.67 8.27 6.54
C VAL A 4 9.30 7.65 6.22
N TYR A 5 8.25 8.46 6.25
CA TYR A 5 6.91 8.01 5.85
C TYR A 5 6.88 7.48 4.41
N ALA A 6 7.50 8.20 3.45
CA ALA A 6 7.58 7.75 2.07
C ALA A 6 8.34 6.41 1.92
N VAL A 7 9.43 6.22 2.65
CA VAL A 7 10.20 4.96 2.67
C VAL A 7 9.34 3.83 3.23
N ILE A 8 8.73 4.01 4.41
CA ILE A 8 7.88 2.97 5.03
C ILE A 8 6.71 2.62 4.11
N ALA A 9 6.05 3.61 3.49
CA ALA A 9 4.98 3.35 2.53
C ALA A 9 5.47 2.59 1.28
N GLY A 10 6.70 2.84 0.84
CA GLY A 10 7.34 2.09 -0.24
C GLY A 10 7.64 0.63 0.16
N VAL A 11 8.13 0.42 1.37
CA VAL A 11 8.35 -0.93 1.93
C VAL A 11 7.03 -1.68 2.10
N LEU A 12 5.96 -1.01 2.54
CA LEU A 12 4.61 -1.58 2.63
C LEU A 12 4.10 -2.02 1.25
N LEU A 13 4.27 -1.19 0.22
CA LEU A 13 3.93 -1.57 -1.16
C LEU A 13 4.76 -2.78 -1.64
N ALA A 14 6.07 -2.78 -1.39
CA ALA A 14 6.93 -3.91 -1.77
C ALA A 14 6.51 -5.20 -1.06
N ALA A 15 6.17 -5.14 0.23
CA ALA A 15 5.65 -6.28 0.99
C ALA A 15 4.30 -6.78 0.43
N ALA A 16 3.40 -5.88 0.02
CA ALA A 16 2.14 -6.25 -0.61
C ALA A 16 2.33 -6.95 -1.96
N VAL A 17 3.33 -6.54 -2.76
CA VAL A 17 3.67 -7.24 -4.01
C VAL A 17 4.31 -8.59 -3.71
N ALA A 18 5.26 -8.64 -2.77
CA ALA A 18 5.90 -9.88 -2.34
C ALA A 18 4.88 -10.90 -1.79
N GLN A 19 3.82 -10.45 -1.12
CA GLN A 19 2.71 -11.30 -0.65
C GLN A 19 2.10 -12.14 -1.78
N MET A 20 1.90 -11.55 -2.96
CA MET A 20 1.34 -12.27 -4.12
C MET A 20 2.35 -13.24 -4.72
N TYR A 21 3.63 -12.85 -4.76
CA TYR A 21 4.69 -13.76 -5.17
C TYR A 21 4.77 -14.97 -4.24
N PHE A 22 4.73 -14.78 -2.92
CA PHE A 22 4.73 -15.88 -1.96
C PHE A 22 3.46 -16.72 -2.03
N ALA A 23 2.31 -16.12 -2.36
CA ALA A 23 1.08 -16.88 -2.64
C ALA A 23 1.28 -17.82 -3.84
N ALA A 24 1.85 -17.30 -4.91
CA ALA A 24 2.13 -18.07 -6.12
C ALA A 24 3.16 -19.18 -5.86
N VAL A 25 4.25 -18.88 -5.14
CA VAL A 25 5.24 -19.89 -4.73
C VAL A 25 4.57 -21.04 -4.00
N GLY A 26 3.75 -20.75 -2.97
CA GLY A 26 3.03 -21.79 -2.24
C GLY A 26 2.03 -22.57 -3.09
N ALA A 27 1.34 -21.90 -4.02
CA ALA A 27 0.39 -22.54 -4.93
C ALA A 27 1.06 -23.45 -5.99
N PHE A 28 2.35 -23.24 -6.28
CA PHE A 28 3.11 -24.04 -7.24
C PHE A 28 4.02 -25.09 -6.60
N ASP A 29 4.21 -25.05 -5.28
CA ASP A 29 5.03 -25.99 -4.52
C ASP A 29 4.41 -27.40 -4.52
N LYS A 30 5.26 -28.43 -4.67
CA LYS A 30 4.82 -29.84 -4.80
C LYS A 30 5.78 -30.81 -4.08
N PRO A 31 5.27 -31.71 -3.21
CA PRO A 31 3.89 -31.79 -2.75
C PRO A 31 3.51 -30.55 -1.93
N GLN A 32 2.27 -30.08 -2.05
CA GLN A 32 1.81 -28.90 -1.32
C GLN A 32 1.46 -29.32 0.12
N ASP A 33 1.98 -28.60 1.12
CA ASP A 33 1.68 -28.81 2.54
C ASP A 33 1.48 -27.48 3.29
N ASP A 34 1.31 -27.55 4.61
CA ASP A 34 1.12 -26.36 5.46
C ASP A 34 2.31 -25.38 5.41
N GLY A 35 3.51 -25.89 5.11
CA GLY A 35 4.74 -25.13 4.98
C GLY A 35 4.82 -24.36 3.65
N SER A 36 4.17 -24.85 2.59
CA SER A 36 4.21 -24.22 1.26
C SER A 36 3.76 -22.75 1.28
N PHE A 37 2.86 -22.36 2.19
CA PHE A 37 2.38 -20.98 2.34
C PHE A 37 2.98 -20.21 3.52
N ALA A 38 4.02 -20.73 4.19
CA ALA A 38 4.56 -20.12 5.40
C ALA A 38 4.97 -18.65 5.22
N LEU A 39 5.67 -18.32 4.12
CA LEU A 39 6.07 -16.95 3.81
C LEU A 39 4.89 -16.05 3.47
N HIS A 40 3.87 -16.58 2.77
CA HIS A 40 2.64 -15.86 2.48
C HIS A 40 1.87 -15.55 3.76
N SER A 41 1.75 -16.53 4.66
CA SER A 41 1.08 -16.37 5.96
C SER A 41 1.82 -15.35 6.84
N MET A 42 3.14 -15.48 6.99
CA MET A 42 3.95 -14.55 7.78
C MET A 42 3.85 -13.11 7.24
N THR A 43 3.95 -12.94 5.92
CA THR A 43 3.91 -11.61 5.31
C THR A 43 2.52 -10.97 5.46
N GLY A 44 1.44 -11.76 5.30
CA GLY A 44 0.06 -11.30 5.40
C GLY A 44 -0.41 -11.04 6.83
N MET A 45 -0.01 -11.89 7.78
CA MET A 45 -0.50 -11.84 9.16
C MET A 45 0.35 -10.98 10.09
N LEU A 46 1.61 -10.73 9.74
CA LEU A 46 2.54 -9.98 10.59
C LEU A 46 3.13 -8.76 9.88
N ILE A 47 3.80 -8.96 8.75
CA ILE A 47 4.62 -7.91 8.13
C ILE A 47 3.74 -6.75 7.63
N ILE A 48 2.72 -7.02 6.83
CA ILE A 48 1.81 -5.98 6.29
C ILE A 48 1.07 -5.24 7.42
N PRO A 49 0.48 -5.92 8.42
CA PRO A 49 -0.12 -5.25 9.59
C PRO A 49 0.84 -4.29 10.31
N VAL A 50 2.05 -4.76 10.65
CA VAL A 50 3.05 -3.95 11.35
C VAL A 50 3.46 -2.76 10.50
N LEU A 51 3.76 -2.97 9.21
CA LEU A 51 4.12 -1.88 8.29
C LEU A 51 2.97 -0.87 8.10
N SER A 52 1.72 -1.30 8.12
CA SER A 52 0.55 -0.41 8.03
C SER A 52 0.44 0.50 9.26
N LEU A 53 0.66 -0.06 10.46
CA LEU A 53 0.68 0.72 11.70
C LEU A 53 1.86 1.69 11.73
N LEU A 54 3.06 1.25 11.33
CA LEU A 54 4.24 2.10 11.22
C LEU A 54 4.06 3.21 10.18
N ALA A 55 3.46 2.91 9.02
CA ALA A 55 3.15 3.90 8.00
C ALA A 55 2.16 4.95 8.53
N THR A 56 1.14 4.51 9.27
CA THR A 56 0.15 5.41 9.89
C THR A 56 0.78 6.31 10.94
N ALA A 57 1.61 5.75 11.83
CA ALA A 57 2.35 6.51 12.83
C ALA A 57 3.33 7.50 12.18
N ALA A 58 4.05 7.07 11.15
CA ALA A 58 4.97 7.92 10.39
C ALA A 58 4.23 9.04 9.64
N ALA A 59 3.03 8.79 9.11
CA ALA A 59 2.17 9.80 8.48
C ALA A 59 1.74 10.87 9.49
N ALA A 60 1.32 10.45 10.69
CA ALA A 60 0.98 11.37 11.77
C ALA A 60 2.20 12.19 12.22
N ALA A 61 3.35 11.55 12.43
CA ALA A 61 4.60 12.23 12.78
C ALA A 61 5.12 13.16 11.66
N ALA A 62 4.79 12.87 10.40
CA ALA A 62 5.09 13.71 9.25
C ALA A 62 4.10 14.89 9.09
N ARG A 63 3.09 14.98 9.96
CA ARG A 63 1.98 15.96 9.87
C ARG A 63 1.31 15.91 8.51
N ALA A 64 1.09 14.69 8.00
CA ALA A 64 0.35 14.49 6.77
C ALA A 64 -1.11 14.94 6.92
N PRO A 65 -1.82 15.28 5.82
CA PRO A 65 -3.25 15.55 5.88
C PRO A 65 -4.02 14.38 6.51
N GLY A 66 -5.02 14.66 7.34
CA GLY A 66 -5.82 13.63 8.04
C GLY A 66 -6.33 12.50 7.13
N PRO A 67 -6.88 12.79 5.94
CA PRO A 67 -7.29 11.75 5.00
C PRO A 67 -6.15 10.85 4.48
N LEU A 68 -4.90 11.29 4.52
CA LEU A 68 -3.74 10.47 4.16
C LEU A 68 -3.30 9.58 5.33
N ILE A 69 -3.40 10.07 6.56
CA ILE A 69 -3.18 9.27 7.78
C ILE A 69 -4.19 8.12 7.81
N GLY A 70 -5.49 8.40 7.66
CA GLY A 70 -6.53 7.37 7.64
C GLY A 70 -6.33 6.34 6.51
N ARG A 71 -5.93 6.79 5.31
CA ARG A 71 -5.63 5.87 4.20
C ARG A 71 -4.42 4.97 4.46
N SER A 72 -3.48 5.39 5.30
CA SER A 72 -2.31 4.57 5.67
C SER A 72 -2.69 3.35 6.51
N LEU A 73 -3.86 3.38 7.16
CA LEU A 73 -4.39 2.28 7.96
C LEU A 73 -5.24 1.31 7.13
N LEU A 74 -5.67 1.68 5.92
CA LEU A 74 -6.54 0.85 5.09
C LEU A 74 -5.93 -0.53 4.74
N PRO A 75 -4.63 -0.68 4.44
CA PRO A 75 -4.06 -2.01 4.18
C PRO A 75 -4.23 -2.97 5.37
N LEU A 76 -4.15 -2.48 6.62
CA LEU A 76 -4.47 -3.29 7.80
C LEU A 76 -5.93 -3.73 7.81
N GLY A 77 -6.86 -2.81 7.53
CA GLY A 77 -8.29 -3.13 7.43
C GLY A 77 -8.56 -4.19 6.36
N LEU A 78 -7.91 -4.11 5.19
CA LEU A 78 -8.04 -5.09 4.12
C LEU A 78 -7.43 -6.45 4.50
N VAL A 79 -6.37 -6.50 5.30
CA VAL A 79 -5.85 -7.77 5.86
C VAL A 79 -6.87 -8.41 6.80
N ILE A 80 -7.54 -7.63 7.65
CA ILE A 80 -8.62 -8.16 8.50
C ILE A 80 -9.73 -8.75 7.63
N VAL A 81 -10.12 -8.07 6.54
CA VAL A 81 -11.07 -8.60 5.56
C VAL A 81 -10.55 -9.89 4.90
N GLN A 82 -9.25 -10.02 4.57
CA GLN A 82 -8.68 -11.28 4.06
C GLN A 82 -8.96 -12.44 5.02
N VAL A 83 -8.73 -12.24 6.32
CA VAL A 83 -8.90 -13.29 7.33
C VAL A 83 -10.37 -13.70 7.41
N LEU A 84 -11.29 -12.72 7.40
CA LEU A 84 -12.73 -13.00 7.40
C LEU A 84 -13.16 -13.78 6.15
N ILE A 85 -12.63 -13.44 4.98
CA ILE A 85 -12.90 -14.17 3.73
C ILE A 85 -12.46 -15.64 3.86
N VAL A 86 -11.26 -15.90 4.40
CA VAL A 86 -10.73 -17.27 4.55
C VAL A 86 -11.56 -18.07 5.57
N VAL A 87 -11.86 -17.48 6.73
CA VAL A 87 -12.68 -18.12 7.76
C VAL A 87 -14.07 -18.46 7.22
N LEU A 88 -14.69 -17.52 6.51
CA LEU A 88 -16.02 -17.73 5.94
C LEU A 88 -15.98 -18.77 4.81
N GLY A 89 -14.97 -18.72 3.93
CA GLY A 89 -14.82 -19.71 2.86
C GLY A 89 -14.73 -21.12 3.41
N ARG A 90 -13.88 -21.34 4.41
CA ARG A 90 -13.72 -22.64 5.07
C ARG A 90 -14.96 -23.10 5.84
N ALA A 91 -15.78 -22.17 6.34
CA ALA A 91 -17.05 -22.51 6.98
C ALA A 91 -18.08 -23.12 6.00
N PHE A 92 -17.83 -23.02 4.69
CA PHE A 92 -18.65 -23.61 3.63
C PHE A 92 -17.95 -24.78 2.90
N ASP A 93 -16.86 -25.31 3.45
CA ASP A 93 -16.32 -26.61 3.00
C ASP A 93 -17.31 -27.74 3.33
N ASP A 94 -17.19 -28.89 2.64
CA ASP A 94 -18.03 -30.06 2.92
C ASP A 94 -17.58 -30.80 4.19
N ASP A 95 -18.36 -31.78 4.64
CA ASP A 95 -18.07 -32.57 5.86
C ASP A 95 -16.75 -33.35 5.79
N SER A 96 -16.20 -33.55 4.57
CA SER A 96 -14.90 -34.19 4.34
C SER A 96 -13.75 -33.19 4.27
N GLY A 97 -14.03 -31.88 4.41
CA GLY A 97 -13.07 -30.80 4.34
C GLY A 97 -12.68 -30.39 2.92
N ASN A 98 -13.42 -30.81 1.89
CA ASN A 98 -13.19 -30.37 0.52
C ASN A 98 -13.94 -29.06 0.22
N SER A 99 -13.34 -28.23 -0.64
CA SER A 99 -13.98 -27.00 -1.07
C SER A 99 -15.21 -27.24 -1.95
N THR A 100 -16.35 -26.68 -1.53
CA THR A 100 -17.58 -26.57 -2.33
C THR A 100 -17.50 -25.41 -3.34
N PRO A 101 -18.37 -25.33 -4.36
CA PRO A 101 -18.41 -24.18 -5.26
C PRO A 101 -18.60 -22.83 -4.54
N LEU A 102 -19.38 -22.82 -3.45
CA LEU A 102 -19.59 -21.61 -2.64
C LEU A 102 -18.33 -21.23 -1.86
N SER A 103 -17.66 -22.20 -1.22
CA SER A 103 -16.38 -21.95 -0.54
C SER A 103 -15.34 -21.38 -1.52
N LEU A 104 -15.24 -21.94 -2.73
CA LEU A 104 -14.32 -21.48 -3.78
C LEU A 104 -14.65 -20.07 -4.26
N ALA A 105 -15.94 -19.75 -4.42
CA ALA A 105 -16.36 -18.41 -4.80
C ALA A 105 -15.96 -17.37 -3.73
N ILE A 106 -16.13 -17.71 -2.45
CA ILE A 106 -15.74 -16.85 -1.33
C ILE A 106 -14.21 -16.74 -1.25
N LEU A 107 -13.49 -17.87 -1.29
CA LEU A 107 -12.02 -17.90 -1.26
C LEU A 107 -11.42 -17.16 -2.46
N GLY A 108 -12.07 -17.16 -3.62
CA GLY A 108 -11.66 -16.35 -4.77
C GLY A 108 -11.61 -14.84 -4.47
N LEU A 109 -12.47 -14.34 -3.58
CA LEU A 109 -12.42 -12.94 -3.13
C LEU A 109 -11.13 -12.61 -2.38
N HIS A 110 -10.45 -13.60 -1.79
CA HIS A 110 -9.17 -13.41 -1.12
C HIS A 110 -8.10 -12.91 -2.10
N ALA A 111 -8.05 -13.48 -3.30
CA ALA A 111 -7.11 -13.03 -4.33
C ALA A 111 -7.43 -11.59 -4.78
N LEU A 112 -8.71 -11.28 -4.99
CA LEU A 112 -9.15 -9.93 -5.38
C LEU A 112 -8.86 -8.88 -4.31
N ASN A 113 -9.11 -9.18 -3.03
CA ASN A 113 -8.78 -8.27 -1.95
C ASN A 113 -7.25 -8.14 -1.76
N GLY A 114 -6.48 -9.19 -2.04
CA GLY A 114 -5.02 -9.11 -2.15
C GLY A 114 -4.55 -8.08 -3.18
N MET A 115 -5.19 -8.04 -4.36
CA MET A 115 -4.94 -7.00 -5.37
C MET A 115 -5.36 -5.60 -4.87
N ALA A 116 -6.45 -5.50 -4.11
CA ALA A 116 -6.86 -4.24 -3.51
C ALA A 116 -5.82 -3.72 -2.49
N VAL A 117 -5.21 -4.60 -1.68
CA VAL A 117 -4.11 -4.23 -0.76
C VAL A 117 -2.94 -3.61 -1.52
N ILE A 118 -2.54 -4.18 -2.66
CA ILE A 118 -1.50 -3.60 -3.51
C ILE A 118 -1.93 -2.21 -4.02
N GLY A 119 -3.14 -2.09 -4.57
CA GLY A 119 -3.65 -0.84 -5.12
C GLY A 119 -3.70 0.29 -4.08
N VAL A 120 -4.19 0.00 -2.88
CA VAL A 120 -4.23 0.96 -1.77
C VAL A 120 -2.81 1.32 -1.32
N SER A 121 -1.93 0.34 -1.16
CA SER A 121 -0.54 0.59 -0.76
C SER A 121 0.20 1.45 -1.79
N ALA A 122 -0.05 1.24 -3.08
CA ALA A 122 0.50 2.06 -4.16
C ALA A 122 -0.01 3.50 -4.08
N ALA A 123 -1.31 3.70 -3.85
CA ALA A 123 -1.90 5.02 -3.71
C ALA A 123 -1.37 5.78 -2.47
N VAL A 124 -1.11 5.06 -1.36
CA VAL A 124 -0.48 5.61 -0.15
C VAL A 124 0.96 6.03 -0.46
N PHE A 125 1.76 5.14 -1.06
CA PHE A 125 3.15 5.43 -1.43
C PHE A 125 3.27 6.63 -2.37
N GLN A 126 2.45 6.71 -3.42
CA GLN A 126 2.47 7.84 -4.35
C GLN A 126 2.22 9.18 -3.65
N ARG A 127 1.24 9.22 -2.73
CA ARG A 127 0.93 10.44 -1.96
C ARG A 127 2.02 10.76 -0.94
N ALA A 128 2.58 9.76 -0.26
CA ALA A 128 3.69 9.92 0.67
C ALA A 128 4.93 10.46 -0.03
N ARG A 129 5.26 9.93 -1.22
CA ARG A 129 6.36 10.40 -2.05
C ARG A 129 6.17 11.85 -2.49
N LYS A 130 4.97 12.23 -2.97
CA LYS A 130 4.66 13.63 -3.31
C LYS A 130 4.87 14.55 -2.11
N LEU A 131 4.36 14.18 -0.94
CA LEU A 131 4.54 14.95 0.30
C LEU A 131 6.02 15.12 0.69
N ALA A 132 6.84 14.09 0.47
CA ALA A 132 8.27 14.16 0.74
C ALA A 132 9.01 15.10 -0.21
N MET A 133 8.61 15.17 -1.48
CA MET A 133 9.24 16.02 -2.50
C MET A 133 8.83 17.50 -2.37
N SER A 134 7.62 17.80 -1.90
CA SER A 134 7.18 19.18 -1.66
C SER A 134 7.88 19.88 -0.48
N GLY A 135 8.73 19.18 0.27
CA GLY A 135 9.50 19.73 1.38
C GLY A 135 10.99 19.85 1.11
N ASP A 136 11.44 19.72 -0.14
CA ASP A 136 12.85 19.83 -0.52
C ASP A 136 13.17 21.25 -1.03
N PRO A 137 13.83 22.10 -0.22
CA PRO A 137 14.22 23.45 -0.64
C PRO A 137 15.34 23.46 -1.69
N GLY A 138 15.95 22.32 -2.03
CA GLY A 138 17.02 22.21 -3.02
C GLY A 138 16.57 22.11 -4.49
N ARG A 139 15.26 22.13 -4.76
CA ARG A 139 14.73 22.30 -6.12
C ARG A 139 14.48 23.78 -6.38
N GLU A 140 15.55 24.56 -6.34
CA GLU A 140 15.59 25.88 -6.98
C GLU A 140 15.39 25.65 -8.47
N ASP A 141 14.25 26.10 -8.99
CA ASP A 141 14.14 26.39 -10.41
C ASP A 141 15.25 27.39 -10.75
N GLY A 142 16.11 27.01 -11.70
CA GLY A 142 17.20 27.86 -12.19
C GLY A 142 16.70 29.24 -12.66
N PRO A 143 17.61 30.21 -12.83
CA PRO A 143 17.27 31.61 -12.93
C PRO A 143 16.43 31.90 -14.18
N ALA A 144 15.11 32.01 -14.02
CA ALA A 144 14.27 32.72 -14.97
C ALA A 144 14.45 34.22 -14.72
N THR A 145 15.48 34.77 -15.36
CA THR A 145 15.62 36.16 -15.83
C THR A 145 14.52 37.09 -15.34
N GLN A 146 14.76 37.72 -14.18
CA GLN A 146 14.19 39.04 -13.91
C GLN A 146 14.96 40.05 -14.78
N ALA A 147 14.40 40.39 -15.93
CA ALA A 147 14.74 41.61 -16.64
C ALA A 147 13.45 42.37 -16.91
N ARG A 148 12.99 43.07 -15.88
CA ARG A 148 12.03 44.17 -16.01
C ARG A 148 12.78 45.46 -15.65
N PRO A 149 12.95 46.39 -16.60
CA PRO A 149 13.18 47.79 -16.27
C PRO A 149 11.86 48.55 -16.38
N ASP A 150 11.43 49.14 -15.27
CA ASP A 150 10.31 50.07 -15.22
C ASP A 150 10.74 51.46 -15.73
N GLY A 151 10.04 51.94 -16.77
CA GLY A 151 9.63 53.34 -17.00
C GLY A 151 10.62 54.33 -17.65
N PRO A 152 10.18 55.56 -17.95
CA PRO A 152 9.04 55.92 -18.80
C PRO A 152 9.42 56.95 -19.89
N ALA A 153 8.69 57.04 -21.00
CA ALA A 153 8.75 58.21 -21.90
C ALA A 153 7.47 58.39 -22.75
N VAL A 154 6.71 59.42 -22.40
CA VAL A 154 5.85 60.22 -23.29
C VAL A 154 6.80 61.22 -23.98
N PRO A 155 6.75 61.45 -25.32
CA PRO A 155 5.90 62.54 -25.86
C PRO A 155 5.37 62.40 -27.32
N ALA A 156 4.32 63.19 -27.57
CA ALA A 156 3.83 63.88 -28.80
C ALA A 156 4.00 63.19 -30.18
N SER A 157 2.97 63.05 -31.02
CA SER A 157 2.00 64.06 -31.47
C SER A 157 0.74 63.39 -32.03
#